data_AF-A0A1C6AR25-F1
#
_entry.id   AF-A0A1C6AR25-F1
#
_cell.length_a   1.000
_cell.length_b   1.000
_cell.length_c   1.000
_cell.angle_alpha   90.00
_cell.angle_beta   90.00
_cell.angle_gamma   90.00
#
_symmetry.space_group_name_H-M   'P 1'
#
loop_
_entity.id
_entity.type
_entity.pdbx_description
1 polymer ?
#
loop_
_entity_poly.entity_id
_entity_poly.type
_entity_poly.pdbx_seq_one_letter_code
_entity_poly.pdbx_strand_id
1 'polypeptide(L)'
;MEDFTDARPRGIIGMVNGEITTVDAGYSDRIDVEYDVLKIAVVERHKNTHHIGIGFLQGYGLKSGAVATSVSHDSHNIIVVGTSEDDCAAAANRVVELNGGIVVWDQGKPVAEVPLAIAGIMSDESLTSVNEKLEFAKAKAHELGVNPGIDPFMTLSFMALPVIPSLRITTRGVFDVTTQSYV
;
A
#
# COMPACT_ATOMS: atom_id res chain seq x y z
N MET A 1 0.98 -13.23 9.73
CA MET A 1 1.03 -14.04 8.50
C MET A 1 -0.39 -14.38 8.06
N GLU A 2 -1.18 -15.04 8.92
CA GLU A 2 -2.58 -15.42 8.61
C GLU A 2 -3.50 -14.23 8.28
N ASP A 3 -3.25 -13.04 8.83
CA ASP A 3 -4.09 -11.85 8.64
C ASP A 3 -4.24 -11.37 7.18
N PHE A 4 -3.29 -11.73 6.31
CA PHE A 4 -3.31 -11.36 4.88
C PHE A 4 -3.75 -12.51 3.98
N THR A 5 -3.91 -13.72 4.56
CA THR A 5 -4.38 -14.90 3.83
C THR A 5 -5.89 -14.82 3.66
N ASP A 6 -6.35 -14.81 2.41
CA ASP A 6 -7.77 -14.88 2.08
C ASP A 6 -7.91 -15.56 0.71
N ALA A 7 -8.66 -16.66 0.68
CA ALA A 7 -8.91 -17.43 -0.54
C ALA A 7 -10.19 -16.99 -1.27
N ARG A 8 -10.93 -16.01 -0.72
CA ARG A 8 -12.11 -15.45 -1.38
C ARG A 8 -11.70 -14.50 -2.50
N PRO A 9 -12.38 -14.52 -3.65
CA PRO A 9 -12.20 -13.48 -4.65
C PRO A 9 -12.44 -12.09 -4.06
N ARG A 10 -11.54 -11.15 -4.36
CA ARG A 10 -11.62 -9.74 -3.97
C ARG A 10 -11.53 -8.84 -5.19
N GLY A 11 -12.14 -7.66 -5.10
CA GLY A 11 -12.08 -6.67 -6.16
C GLY A 11 -10.64 -6.24 -6.49
N ILE A 12 -10.39 -6.01 -7.77
CA ILE A 12 -9.13 -5.47 -8.29
C ILE A 12 -9.33 -3.98 -8.55
N ILE A 13 -8.57 -3.17 -7.82
CA ILE A 13 -8.46 -1.73 -8.05
C ILE A 13 -7.50 -1.54 -9.24
N GLY A 14 -8.04 -1.21 -10.41
CA GLY A 14 -7.24 -0.93 -11.60
C GLY A 14 -6.78 0.51 -11.64
N MET A 15 -5.47 0.75 -11.66
CA MET A 15 -4.90 2.08 -11.81
C MET A 15 -5.03 2.58 -13.25
N VAL A 16 -5.27 3.88 -13.41
CA VAL A 16 -5.25 4.56 -14.72
C VAL A 16 -3.95 5.35 -14.85
N ASN A 17 -3.17 5.07 -15.89
CA ASN A 17 -1.85 5.68 -16.07
C ASN A 17 -1.93 7.22 -16.18
N GLY A 18 -1.17 7.91 -15.34
CA GLY A 18 -1.13 9.38 -15.32
C GLY A 18 -2.35 10.03 -14.64
N GLU A 19 -3.24 9.24 -14.04
CA GLU A 19 -4.43 9.73 -13.35
C GLU A 19 -4.48 9.22 -11.90
N ILE A 20 -5.19 9.97 -11.05
CA ILE A 20 -5.48 9.57 -9.66
C ILE A 20 -6.73 8.67 -9.56
N THR A 21 -7.45 8.52 -10.66
CA THR A 21 -8.68 7.74 -10.78
C THR A 21 -8.35 6.25 -10.88
N THR A 22 -9.35 5.41 -10.59
CA THR A 22 -9.24 3.97 -10.76
C THR A 22 -10.44 3.44 -11.52
N VAL A 23 -10.32 2.21 -12.00
CA VAL A 23 -11.37 1.45 -12.65
C VAL A 23 -11.61 0.13 -11.90
N ASP A 24 -12.78 -0.46 -12.10
CA ASP A 24 -13.04 -1.83 -11.70
C ASP A 24 -12.36 -2.77 -12.69
N ALA A 25 -11.31 -3.47 -12.23
CA ALA A 25 -10.56 -4.44 -13.03
C ALA A 25 -11.03 -5.90 -12.78
N GLY A 26 -12.19 -6.08 -12.15
CA GLY A 26 -12.78 -7.38 -11.86
C GLY A 26 -12.35 -7.93 -10.50
N TYR A 27 -12.18 -9.25 -10.42
CA TYR A 27 -11.88 -9.95 -9.18
C TYR A 27 -10.70 -10.90 -9.38
N SER A 28 -9.89 -11.07 -8.33
CA SER A 28 -8.89 -12.14 -8.25
C SER A 28 -9.00 -12.86 -6.91
N ASP A 29 -8.58 -14.11 -6.85
CA ASP A 29 -8.42 -14.90 -5.63
C ASP A 29 -6.96 -15.10 -5.24
N ARG A 30 -6.01 -14.61 -6.06
CA ARG A 30 -4.57 -14.79 -5.86
C ARG A 30 -3.75 -13.61 -6.38
N ILE A 31 -2.53 -13.53 -5.89
CA ILE A 31 -1.49 -12.66 -6.43
C ILE A 31 -1.00 -13.25 -7.75
N ASP A 32 -0.83 -12.39 -8.76
CA ASP A 32 -0.29 -12.77 -10.05
C ASP A 32 0.60 -11.64 -10.59
N VAL A 33 1.91 -11.77 -10.35
CA VAL A 33 2.91 -10.73 -10.67
C VAL A 33 3.09 -10.54 -12.19
N GLU A 34 2.82 -11.57 -12.99
CA GLU A 34 2.90 -11.48 -14.46
C GLU A 34 1.80 -10.58 -15.01
N TYR A 35 0.59 -10.68 -14.47
CA TYR A 35 -0.55 -9.82 -14.82
C TYR A 35 -0.69 -8.56 -13.95
N ASP A 36 0.34 -8.28 -13.13
CA ASP A 36 0.40 -7.16 -12.20
C ASP A 36 -0.79 -7.10 -11.23
N VAL A 37 -1.27 -8.26 -10.78
CA VAL A 37 -2.32 -8.38 -9.77
C VAL A 37 -1.64 -8.55 -8.41
N LEU A 38 -1.52 -7.47 -7.66
CA LEU A 38 -0.78 -7.40 -6.40
C LEU A 38 -1.73 -7.35 -5.22
N LYS A 39 -1.35 -7.94 -4.08
CA LYS A 39 -2.14 -7.80 -2.86
C LYS A 39 -2.06 -6.35 -2.39
N ILE A 40 -3.18 -5.75 -2.06
CA ILE A 40 -3.24 -4.46 -1.36
C ILE A 40 -4.07 -4.64 -0.08
N ALA A 41 -3.62 -3.99 1.00
CA ALA A 41 -4.36 -4.02 2.25
C ALA A 41 -4.24 -2.72 3.04
N VAL A 42 -5.25 -2.44 3.85
CA VAL A 42 -5.28 -1.33 4.81
C VAL A 42 -5.55 -1.87 6.21
N VAL A 43 -4.62 -1.63 7.13
CA VAL A 43 -4.66 -2.07 8.53
C VAL A 43 -5.04 -0.90 9.43
N GLU A 44 -6.14 -1.05 10.18
CA GLU A 44 -6.60 -0.04 11.15
C GLU A 44 -5.60 0.10 12.29
N ARG A 45 -5.21 1.34 12.63
CA ARG A 45 -4.17 1.58 13.65
C ARG A 45 -4.55 2.57 14.76
N HIS A 46 -5.73 3.16 14.74
CA HIS A 46 -6.09 4.26 15.64
C HIS A 46 -7.00 3.83 16.79
N LYS A 47 -7.84 2.82 16.58
CA LYS A 47 -8.88 2.41 17.53
C LYS A 47 -8.78 0.94 17.94
N ASN A 48 -7.75 0.24 17.50
CA ASN A 48 -7.53 -1.17 17.81
C ASN A 48 -8.75 -2.03 17.43
N THR A 49 -9.36 -1.76 16.26
CA THR A 49 -10.54 -2.53 15.82
C THR A 49 -10.19 -3.88 15.22
N HIS A 50 -8.89 -4.16 15.02
CA HIS A 50 -8.39 -5.33 14.30
C HIS A 50 -8.92 -5.45 12.86
N HIS A 51 -9.39 -4.35 12.29
CA HIS A 51 -9.90 -4.34 10.92
C HIS A 51 -8.74 -4.32 9.93
N ILE A 52 -8.75 -5.28 9.00
CA ILE A 52 -7.84 -5.35 7.87
C ILE A 52 -8.69 -5.50 6.62
N GLY A 53 -8.63 -4.50 5.75
CA GLY A 53 -9.28 -4.57 4.46
C GLY A 53 -8.32 -5.09 3.43
N ILE A 54 -8.75 -6.07 2.64
CA ILE A 54 -7.94 -6.75 1.64
C ILE A 54 -8.58 -6.58 0.27
N GLY A 55 -7.74 -6.35 -0.73
CA GLY A 55 -8.11 -6.34 -2.15
C GLY A 55 -6.91 -6.65 -3.03
N PHE A 56 -7.05 -6.38 -4.32
CA PHE A 56 -5.95 -6.41 -5.27
C PHE A 56 -5.76 -5.05 -5.94
N LEU A 57 -4.53 -4.77 -6.36
CA LEU A 57 -4.14 -3.58 -7.11
C LEU A 57 -3.53 -4.01 -8.44
N GLN A 58 -3.93 -3.35 -9.53
CA GLN A 58 -3.37 -3.55 -10.86
C GLN A 58 -2.85 -2.25 -11.45
N GLY A 59 -1.68 -2.29 -12.09
CA GLY A 59 -1.01 -1.15 -12.73
C GLY A 59 0.13 -0.54 -11.88
N TYR A 60 0.42 -1.07 -10.70
CA TYR A 60 1.46 -0.57 -9.79
C TYR A 60 2.87 -1.06 -10.20
N GLY A 61 2.99 -2.24 -10.79
CA GLY A 61 4.21 -2.73 -11.45
C GLY A 61 5.16 -3.58 -10.61
N LEU A 62 5.00 -3.61 -9.28
CA LEU A 62 5.93 -4.27 -8.35
C LEU A 62 6.16 -5.75 -8.72
N LYS A 63 7.43 -6.16 -8.78
CA LYS A 63 7.87 -7.51 -9.21
C LYS A 63 8.41 -8.40 -8.10
N SER A 64 8.86 -7.81 -6.99
CA SER A 64 9.16 -8.56 -5.76
C SER A 64 8.94 -7.70 -4.53
N GLY A 65 8.81 -8.35 -3.37
CA GLY A 65 8.72 -7.67 -2.09
C GLY A 65 7.39 -6.95 -1.86
N ALA A 66 7.45 -5.88 -1.04
CA ALA A 66 6.30 -5.06 -0.66
C ALA A 66 6.69 -3.59 -0.39
N VAL A 67 5.72 -2.70 -0.54
CA VAL A 67 5.80 -1.28 -0.17
C VAL A 67 4.70 -0.97 0.83
N ALA A 68 5.06 -0.43 2.00
CA ALA A 68 4.13 -0.06 3.06
C ALA A 68 4.34 1.38 3.53
N THR A 69 3.25 2.05 3.92
CA THR A 69 3.32 3.40 4.51
C THR A 69 2.17 3.64 5.49
N SER A 70 2.42 4.45 6.51
CA SER A 70 1.37 5.00 7.38
C SER A 70 0.79 6.34 6.89
N VAL A 71 1.34 6.90 5.81
CA VAL A 71 0.82 8.10 5.15
C VAL A 71 -0.18 7.65 4.07
N SER A 72 -1.43 7.45 4.48
CA SER A 72 -2.51 6.93 3.64
C SER A 72 -3.71 7.89 3.64
N HIS A 73 -3.79 8.76 2.63
CA HIS A 73 -4.77 9.84 2.61
C HIS A 73 -6.23 9.32 2.65
N ASP A 74 -7.13 9.84 3.49
CA ASP A 74 -6.94 10.81 4.60
C ASP A 74 -7.12 10.16 5.98
N SER A 75 -7.40 8.86 6.04
CA SER A 75 -7.56 8.15 7.31
C SER A 75 -6.23 7.82 7.99
N HIS A 76 -5.14 7.87 7.23
CA HIS A 76 -3.77 7.58 7.63
C HIS A 76 -3.68 6.27 8.42
N ASN A 77 -4.32 5.21 7.92
CA ASN A 77 -4.08 3.84 8.35
C ASN A 77 -2.80 3.30 7.68
N ILE A 78 -2.32 2.13 8.10
CA ILE A 78 -1.19 1.50 7.38
C ILE A 78 -1.74 0.91 6.09
N ILE A 79 -1.18 1.32 4.96
CA ILE A 79 -1.46 0.72 3.66
C ILE A 79 -0.22 -0.02 3.17
N VAL A 80 -0.41 -1.19 2.57
CA VAL A 80 0.66 -2.00 1.99
C VAL A 80 0.22 -2.60 0.67
N VAL A 81 1.15 -2.67 -0.27
CA VAL A 81 1.03 -3.45 -1.51
C VAL A 81 2.21 -4.40 -1.63
N GLY A 82 1.99 -5.62 -2.08
CA GLY A 82 3.07 -6.61 -2.18
C GLY A 82 2.78 -7.80 -3.08
N THR A 83 3.86 -8.52 -3.36
CA THR A 83 3.91 -9.70 -4.24
C THR A 83 3.72 -11.02 -3.49
N SER A 84 3.67 -10.98 -2.16
CA SER A 84 3.33 -12.11 -1.30
C SER A 84 2.64 -11.61 -0.03
N GLU A 85 1.80 -12.45 0.59
CA GLU A 85 1.21 -12.15 1.90
C GLU A 85 2.28 -11.95 2.99
N ASP A 86 3.39 -12.69 2.91
CA ASP A 86 4.48 -12.65 3.88
C ASP A 86 5.22 -11.32 3.85
N ASP A 87 5.56 -10.84 2.64
CA ASP A 87 6.21 -9.54 2.47
C ASP A 87 5.27 -8.40 2.88
N CYS A 88 3.97 -8.50 2.56
CA CYS A 88 2.97 -7.54 3.02
C CYS A 88 2.91 -7.46 4.55
N ALA A 89 2.83 -8.61 5.21
CA ALA A 89 2.77 -8.68 6.67
C ALA A 89 4.06 -8.15 7.30
N ALA A 90 5.22 -8.55 6.78
CA ALA A 90 6.51 -8.11 7.30
C ALA A 90 6.73 -6.60 7.12
N ALA A 91 6.41 -6.04 5.95
CA ALA A 91 6.51 -4.61 5.69
C ALA A 91 5.56 -3.80 6.58
N ALA A 92 4.31 -4.24 6.73
CA ALA A 92 3.33 -3.57 7.60
C ALA A 92 3.75 -3.60 9.07
N ASN A 93 4.23 -4.75 9.57
CA ASN A 93 4.78 -4.87 10.92
C ASN A 93 5.99 -3.97 11.13
N ARG A 94 6.86 -3.85 10.11
CA ARG A 94 8.01 -2.96 10.21
C ARG A 94 7.61 -1.49 10.29
N VAL A 95 6.55 -1.06 9.60
CA VAL A 95 5.98 0.28 9.78
C VAL A 95 5.52 0.50 11.22
N VAL A 96 4.92 -0.52 11.87
CA VAL A 96 4.54 -0.45 13.29
C VAL A 96 5.77 -0.30 14.19
N GLU A 97 6.81 -1.10 13.99
CA GLU A 97 8.06 -1.04 14.76
C GLU A 97 8.75 0.33 14.68
N LEU A 98 8.64 1.01 13.53
CA LEU A 98 9.16 2.36 13.32
C LEU A 98 8.30 3.48 13.94
N ASN A 99 7.16 3.14 14.56
CA ASN A 99 6.11 4.07 14.99
C ASN A 99 5.51 4.88 13.81
N GLY A 100 5.43 4.25 12.65
CA GLY A 100 4.98 4.84 11.40
C GLY A 100 6.13 5.34 10.53
N GLY A 101 5.84 5.50 9.24
CA GLY A 101 6.84 5.76 8.22
C GLY A 101 6.54 5.08 6.90
N ILE A 102 7.57 4.95 6.10
CA ILE A 102 7.59 4.24 4.82
C ILE A 102 8.59 3.08 4.93
N VAL A 103 8.21 1.91 4.44
CA VAL A 103 9.06 0.72 4.35
C VAL A 103 8.98 0.16 2.95
N VAL A 104 10.14 -0.09 2.34
CA VAL A 104 10.29 -0.94 1.16
C VAL A 104 10.96 -2.22 1.61
N TRP A 105 10.31 -3.35 1.36
CA TRP A 105 10.68 -4.67 1.84
C TRP A 105 10.99 -5.59 0.68
N ASP A 106 12.06 -6.37 0.76
CA ASP A 106 12.39 -7.39 -0.22
C ASP A 106 13.27 -8.48 0.41
N GLN A 107 13.11 -9.73 -0.04
CA GLN A 107 13.93 -10.87 0.42
C GLN A 107 14.03 -11.00 1.95
N GLY A 108 12.92 -10.80 2.66
CA GLY A 108 12.84 -11.00 4.11
C GLY A 108 13.52 -9.93 4.96
N LYS A 109 13.81 -8.74 4.41
CA LYS A 109 14.38 -7.60 5.16
C LYS A 109 13.91 -6.25 4.60
N PRO A 110 13.99 -5.16 5.39
CA PRO A 110 13.79 -3.82 4.84
C PRO A 110 14.98 -3.44 3.95
N VAL A 111 14.71 -3.00 2.72
CA VAL A 111 15.71 -2.48 1.79
C VAL A 111 15.77 -0.95 1.78
N ALA A 112 14.70 -0.28 2.25
CA ALA A 112 14.69 1.14 2.58
C ALA A 112 13.65 1.46 3.66
N GLU A 113 13.95 2.47 4.48
CA GLU A 113 13.09 2.90 5.59
C GLU A 113 13.10 4.42 5.72
N VAL A 114 11.93 5.01 5.93
CA VAL A 114 11.76 6.43 6.25
C VAL A 114 10.92 6.52 7.53
N PRO A 115 11.53 6.55 8.71
CA PRO A 115 10.79 6.67 9.97
C PRO A 115 10.07 8.02 10.06
N LEU A 116 8.78 7.98 10.41
CA LEU A 116 7.94 9.17 10.59
C LEU A 116 7.25 9.12 11.96
N ALA A 117 8.04 8.98 13.03
CA ALA A 117 7.56 8.63 14.38
C ALA A 117 6.53 9.61 14.98
N ILE A 118 6.44 10.85 14.48
CA ILE A 118 5.43 11.80 14.93
C ILE A 118 4.12 11.51 14.19
N ALA A 119 3.20 10.85 14.89
CA ALA A 119 1.89 10.41 14.40
C ALA A 119 1.93 9.46 13.17
N GLY A 120 3.10 8.93 12.81
CA GLY A 120 3.29 8.18 11.57
C GLY A 120 3.20 9.04 10.31
N ILE A 121 3.45 10.35 10.40
CA ILE A 121 3.30 11.31 9.29
C ILE A 121 4.51 12.24 9.21
N MET A 122 5.11 12.60 10.34
CA MET A 122 6.24 13.53 10.41
C MET A 122 7.45 12.93 11.12
N SER A 123 8.64 13.45 10.81
CA SER A 123 9.90 13.11 11.48
C SER A 123 10.42 14.33 12.25
N ASP A 124 11.17 14.09 13.32
CA ASP A 124 11.95 15.09 14.05
C ASP A 124 13.36 15.29 13.48
N GLU A 125 13.75 14.51 12.46
CA GLU A 125 15.00 14.67 11.74
C GLU A 125 15.00 15.92 10.83
N SER A 126 16.19 16.29 10.36
CA SER A 126 16.33 17.42 9.43
C SER A 126 15.67 17.12 8.08
N LEU A 127 15.17 18.18 7.42
CA LEU A 127 14.59 18.09 6.08
C LEU A 127 15.51 17.34 5.11
N THR A 128 16.81 17.66 5.11
CA THR A 128 17.79 17.04 4.22
C THR A 128 17.89 15.54 4.47
N SER A 129 17.94 15.11 5.73
CA SER A 129 18.04 13.67 6.06
C SER A 129 16.77 12.91 5.67
N VAL A 130 15.59 13.46 5.94
CA VAL A 130 14.31 12.84 5.55
C VAL A 130 14.21 12.75 4.03
N ASN A 131 14.61 13.80 3.31
CA ASN A 131 14.58 13.82 1.85
C ASN A 131 15.53 12.78 1.24
N GLU A 132 16.75 12.65 1.76
CA GLU A 132 17.71 11.63 1.30
C GLU A 132 17.15 10.21 1.47
N LYS A 133 16.54 9.92 2.63
CA LYS A 133 15.89 8.62 2.89
C LYS A 133 14.70 8.38 1.96
N LEU A 134 13.87 9.42 1.73
CA LEU A 134 12.72 9.33 0.86
C LEU A 134 13.11 9.05 -0.59
N GLU A 135 14.07 9.79 -1.14
CA GLU A 135 14.56 9.58 -2.51
C GLU A 135 15.23 8.22 -2.66
N PHE A 136 15.99 7.77 -1.65
CA PHE A 136 16.54 6.41 -1.63
C PHE A 136 15.43 5.35 -1.61
N ALA A 137 14.37 5.54 -0.82
CA ALA A 137 13.24 4.62 -0.77
C ALA A 137 12.49 4.56 -2.09
N LYS A 138 12.29 5.69 -2.78
CA LYS A 138 11.70 5.71 -4.13
C LYS A 138 12.55 4.93 -5.12
N ALA A 139 13.87 5.17 -5.13
CA ALA A 139 14.79 4.44 -5.98
C ALA A 139 14.69 2.92 -5.74
N LYS A 140 14.64 2.49 -4.48
CA LYS A 140 14.47 1.06 -4.14
C LYS A 140 13.13 0.50 -4.60
N ALA A 141 12.02 1.22 -4.42
CA ALA A 141 10.73 0.77 -4.93
C ALA A 141 10.73 0.60 -6.46
N HIS A 142 11.36 1.51 -7.20
CA HIS A 142 11.51 1.38 -8.65
C HIS A 142 12.44 0.23 -9.06
N GLU A 143 13.52 -0.02 -8.31
CA GLU A 143 14.38 -1.20 -8.53
C GLU A 143 13.60 -2.52 -8.39
N LEU A 144 12.60 -2.56 -7.49
CA LEU A 144 11.70 -3.70 -7.31
C LEU A 144 10.57 -3.77 -8.36
N GLY A 145 10.51 -2.82 -9.29
CA GLY A 145 9.60 -2.85 -10.44
C GLY A 145 8.41 -1.90 -10.38
N VAL A 146 8.24 -1.10 -9.32
CA VAL A 146 7.17 -0.08 -9.31
C VAL A 146 7.27 0.79 -10.56
N ASN A 147 6.14 0.98 -11.23
CA ASN A 147 6.06 1.67 -12.51
C ASN A 147 6.81 3.03 -12.47
N PRO A 148 7.74 3.29 -13.41
CA PRO A 148 8.53 4.53 -13.40
C PRO A 148 7.69 5.80 -13.65
N GLY A 149 6.45 5.65 -14.14
CA GLY A 149 5.53 6.75 -14.39
C GLY A 149 4.78 7.24 -13.14
N ILE A 150 4.97 6.63 -11.98
CA ILE A 150 4.25 6.99 -10.74
C ILE A 150 5.21 7.26 -9.58
N ASP A 151 4.76 8.04 -8.59
CA ASP A 151 5.42 8.09 -7.28
C ASP A 151 4.95 6.88 -6.44
N PRO A 152 5.86 5.99 -5.97
CA PRO A 152 5.49 4.75 -5.30
C PRO A 152 4.62 4.94 -4.06
N PHE A 153 4.84 6.03 -3.32
CA PHE A 153 4.22 6.23 -2.00
C PHE A 153 2.97 7.10 -2.10
N MET A 154 3.03 8.18 -2.87
CA MET A 154 1.87 9.07 -3.08
C MET A 154 0.74 8.31 -3.78
N THR A 155 1.05 7.53 -4.81
CA THR A 155 0.04 6.76 -5.56
C THR A 155 -0.63 5.72 -4.67
N LEU A 156 0.17 5.00 -3.88
CA LEU A 156 -0.36 4.04 -2.91
C LEU A 156 -1.23 4.73 -1.87
N SER A 157 -0.84 5.91 -1.39
CA SER A 157 -1.60 6.71 -0.44
C SER A 157 -3.03 6.99 -0.93
N PHE A 158 -3.18 7.37 -2.20
CA PHE A 158 -4.48 7.69 -2.79
C PHE A 158 -5.37 6.49 -3.06
N MET A 159 -4.84 5.26 -3.08
CA MET A 159 -5.66 4.06 -3.17
C MET A 159 -6.59 3.91 -1.96
N ALA A 160 -6.27 4.57 -0.83
CA ALA A 160 -7.07 4.55 0.38
C ALA A 160 -7.95 5.79 0.60
N LEU A 161 -8.15 6.63 -0.42
CA LEU A 161 -8.92 7.88 -0.31
C LEU A 161 -10.37 7.69 -0.82
N PRO A 162 -11.36 7.32 0.02
CA PRO A 162 -12.71 6.90 -0.40
C PRO A 162 -13.63 8.07 -0.76
N VAL A 163 -13.07 9.17 -1.28
CA VAL A 163 -13.82 10.37 -1.72
C VAL A 163 -13.56 10.72 -3.19
N ILE A 164 -12.79 9.89 -3.90
CA ILE A 164 -12.49 10.03 -5.34
C ILE A 164 -12.78 8.70 -6.07
N PRO A 165 -13.23 8.75 -7.33
CA PRO A 165 -13.74 7.57 -8.04
C PRO A 165 -12.65 6.62 -8.60
N SER A 166 -12.96 5.35 -8.90
CA SER A 166 -14.19 4.62 -8.56
C SER A 166 -13.97 3.64 -7.40
N LEU A 167 -13.00 2.73 -7.50
CA LEU A 167 -12.68 1.75 -6.46
C LEU A 167 -11.52 2.20 -5.57
N ARG A 168 -11.68 2.09 -4.26
CA ARG A 168 -10.66 2.42 -3.24
C ARG A 168 -10.60 1.32 -2.19
N ILE A 169 -9.51 1.25 -1.43
CA ILE A 169 -9.36 0.30 -0.33
C ILE A 169 -9.60 1.02 1.01
N THR A 170 -10.34 0.39 1.91
CA THR A 170 -10.51 0.87 3.29
C THR A 170 -10.14 -0.24 4.26
N THR A 171 -10.15 0.00 5.57
CA THR A 171 -9.92 -1.05 6.58
C THR A 171 -10.96 -2.18 6.57
N ARG A 172 -12.04 -2.05 5.79
CA ARG A 172 -13.10 -3.06 5.66
C ARG A 172 -13.09 -3.81 4.32
N GLY A 173 -12.18 -3.44 3.41
CA GLY A 173 -12.08 -4.03 2.06
C GLY A 173 -12.22 -3.00 0.96
N VAL A 174 -12.37 -3.50 -0.27
CA VAL A 174 -12.54 -2.67 -1.47
C VAL A 174 -13.92 -2.03 -1.45
N PHE A 175 -13.95 -0.74 -1.73
CA PHE A 175 -15.12 0.11 -1.66
C PHE A 175 -15.30 0.84 -2.99
N ASP A 176 -16.47 0.69 -3.57
CA ASP A 176 -16.90 1.46 -4.73
C ASP A 176 -17.51 2.78 -4.24
N VAL A 177 -16.79 3.87 -4.50
CA VAL A 177 -17.15 5.24 -4.12
C VAL A 177 -18.39 5.72 -4.88
N THR A 178 -18.65 5.17 -6.09
CA THR A 178 -19.75 5.57 -6.95
C THR A 178 -21.06 4.94 -6.49
N THR A 179 -21.05 3.64 -6.18
CA THR A 179 -22.22 2.91 -5.66
C THR A 179 -22.36 2.97 -4.14
N GLN A 180 -21.33 3.49 -3.44
CA GLN A 180 -21.22 3.55 -1.98
C GLN A 180 -21.36 2.18 -1.31
N SER A 181 -20.75 1.16 -1.91
CA SER A 181 -20.87 -0.23 -1.45
C SER A 181 -19.51 -0.93 -1.39
N TYR A 182 -19.42 -1.98 -0.58
CA TYR A 182 -18.26 -2.86 -0.55
C TYR A 182 -18.38 -3.92 -1.65
N VAL A 183 -17.26 -4.21 -2.30
CA VAL A 183 -17.13 -5.23 -3.36
C VAL A 183 -16.21 -6.36 -2.93
#